data_AF-A0A6G3Z5B0-F1
#
_entry.id   AF-A0A6G3Z5B0-F1
#
_cell.length_a   1.000
_cell.length_b   1.000
_cell.length_c   1.000
_cell.angle_alpha   90.00
_cell.angle_beta   90.00
_cell.angle_gamma   90.00
#
_symmetry.space_group_name_H-M   'P 1'
#
loop_
_entity.id
_entity.type
_entity.pdbx_description
1 polymer ?
#
loop_
_entity_poly.entity_id
_entity_poly.type
_entity_poly.pdbx_seq_one_letter_code
_entity_poly.pdbx_strand_id
1 'polypeptide(L)'
;MPKTKHHNTRRGNMKSVDLDQYMQEAQALLQSKDALELAIGVAAVTGRRYTEMVSDGQLKLSDHPHLLVFSGQPQQESPASFDILTLSPAVDVLAALDQLRETPEGMGLEGKSSKHPNVKRFNAWINRGVHRLLGRTGIIPVLAGSKTVSMQRLREVYGAIAIHYFCPKNQREHLFLQCYLGHVLDRDIAPNAKITDFDFPYSLVRVNKRLQARGVKVSSTGPLP
;
A
#
# COMPACT_ATOMS: atom_id res chain seq x y z
N MET A 1 -19.10 29.79 -17.26
CA MET A 1 -19.41 28.38 -17.65
C MET A 1 -18.34 27.89 -18.61
N PRO A 2 -17.89 26.61 -18.65
CA PRO A 2 -18.22 25.44 -17.82
C PRO A 2 -16.96 24.76 -17.17
N LYS A 3 -16.94 24.55 -15.84
CA LYS A 3 -15.97 23.68 -15.12
C LYS A 3 -16.56 22.29 -14.77
N THR A 4 -17.69 21.93 -15.37
CA THR A 4 -18.51 20.77 -14.94
C THR A 4 -18.34 19.51 -15.78
N LYS A 5 -17.62 19.53 -16.92
CA LYS A 5 -17.52 18.36 -17.81
C LYS A 5 -16.43 17.34 -17.41
N HIS A 6 -15.33 17.74 -16.77
CA HIS A 6 -14.24 16.82 -16.43
C HIS A 6 -14.47 15.98 -15.16
N HIS A 7 -15.33 16.42 -14.23
CA HIS A 7 -15.62 15.65 -13.01
C HIS A 7 -16.65 14.53 -13.23
N ASN A 8 -17.55 14.69 -14.21
CA ASN A 8 -18.60 13.70 -14.49
C ASN A 8 -18.12 12.47 -15.24
N THR A 9 -17.12 12.59 -16.12
CA THR A 9 -16.52 11.43 -16.83
C THR A 9 -15.65 10.56 -15.91
N ARG A 10 -15.13 11.11 -14.81
CA ARG A 10 -14.23 10.42 -13.86
C ARG A 10 -14.95 9.38 -12.98
N ARG A 11 -16.22 9.61 -12.62
CA ARG A 11 -17.00 8.68 -11.79
C ARG A 11 -17.55 7.47 -12.55
N GLY A 12 -17.61 7.52 -13.88
CA GLY A 12 -18.21 6.47 -14.71
C GLY A 12 -17.33 5.23 -14.94
N ASN A 13 -16.01 5.34 -14.74
CA ASN A 13 -15.05 4.28 -15.07
C ASN A 13 -14.35 3.65 -13.86
N MET A 14 -14.72 4.05 -12.63
CA MET A 14 -14.15 3.42 -11.43
C MET A 14 -14.59 1.96 -11.36
N LYS A 15 -13.65 1.07 -11.05
CA LYS A 15 -13.97 -0.33 -10.79
C LYS A 15 -14.20 -0.55 -9.30
N SER A 16 -15.16 -1.40 -8.96
CA SER A 16 -15.48 -1.67 -7.57
C SER A 16 -14.58 -2.77 -7.01
N VAL A 17 -14.10 -2.58 -5.79
CA VAL A 17 -13.38 -3.60 -4.99
C VAL A 17 -14.19 -3.84 -3.73
N ASP A 18 -14.56 -5.10 -3.48
CA ASP A 18 -15.20 -5.47 -2.23
C ASP A 18 -14.16 -5.42 -1.10
N LEU A 19 -14.42 -4.57 -0.10
CA LEU A 19 -13.49 -4.30 0.98
C LEU A 19 -13.23 -5.54 1.83
N ASP A 20 -14.28 -6.30 2.15
CA ASP A 20 -14.17 -7.43 3.07
C ASP A 20 -13.45 -8.58 2.39
N GLN A 21 -13.80 -8.86 1.13
CA GLN A 21 -13.12 -9.86 0.32
C GLN A 21 -11.63 -9.53 0.13
N TYR A 22 -11.30 -8.26 -0.18
CA TYR A 22 -9.90 -7.84 -0.33
C TYR A 22 -9.12 -8.00 0.98
N MET A 23 -9.68 -7.56 2.11
CA MET A 23 -9.00 -7.64 3.40
C MET A 23 -8.84 -9.08 3.89
N GLN A 24 -9.83 -9.94 3.63
CA GLN A 24 -9.74 -11.37 3.94
C GLN A 24 -8.58 -12.03 3.18
N GLU A 25 -8.49 -11.80 1.87
CA GLU A 25 -7.42 -12.36 1.06
C GLU A 25 -6.05 -11.78 1.45
N ALA A 26 -5.96 -10.46 1.66
CA ALA A 26 -4.72 -9.83 2.10
C ALA A 26 -4.22 -10.40 3.44
N GLN A 27 -5.13 -10.68 4.38
CA GLN A 27 -4.79 -11.30 5.66
C GLN A 27 -4.34 -12.76 5.50
N ALA A 28 -5.01 -13.54 4.63
CA ALA A 28 -4.62 -14.91 4.35
C ALA A 28 -3.21 -14.98 3.75
N LEU A 29 -2.89 -14.08 2.82
CA LEU A 29 -1.55 -13.96 2.22
C LEU A 29 -0.50 -13.55 3.25
N LEU A 30 -0.84 -12.65 4.17
CA LEU A 30 0.04 -12.20 5.26
C LEU A 30 0.37 -13.33 6.25
N GLN A 31 -0.51 -14.33 6.37
CA GLN A 31 -0.33 -15.51 7.23
C GLN A 31 0.26 -16.72 6.49
N SER A 32 0.62 -16.56 5.21
CA SER A 32 1.18 -17.65 4.41
C SER A 32 2.59 -18.03 4.85
N LYS A 33 3.04 -19.22 4.44
CA LYS A 33 4.44 -19.66 4.54
C LYS A 33 5.20 -19.52 3.24
N ASP A 34 4.51 -19.18 2.15
CA ASP A 34 5.11 -18.99 0.84
C ASP A 34 5.65 -17.55 0.70
N ALA A 35 6.90 -17.42 0.26
CA ALA A 35 7.59 -16.13 0.15
C ALA A 35 6.90 -15.15 -0.81
N LEU A 36 6.31 -15.67 -1.90
CA LEU A 36 5.57 -14.86 -2.86
C LEU A 36 4.28 -14.34 -2.24
N GLU A 37 3.54 -15.20 -1.55
CA GLU A 37 2.28 -14.82 -0.87
C GLU A 37 2.54 -13.81 0.24
N LEU A 38 3.55 -14.02 1.09
CA LEU A 38 3.96 -13.04 2.12
C LEU A 38 4.27 -11.68 1.51
N ALA A 39 5.11 -11.65 0.47
CA ALA A 39 5.48 -10.39 -0.19
C ALA A 39 4.27 -9.66 -0.80
N ILE A 40 3.30 -10.39 -1.33
CA ILE A 40 2.05 -9.81 -1.85
C ILE A 40 1.18 -9.30 -0.70
N GLY A 41 1.01 -10.08 0.37
CA GLY A 41 0.23 -9.69 1.56
C GLY A 41 0.76 -8.40 2.18
N VAL A 42 2.07 -8.32 2.40
CA VAL A 42 2.75 -7.12 2.90
C VAL A 42 2.52 -5.93 1.96
N ALA A 43 2.70 -6.09 0.65
CA ALA A 43 2.46 -5.01 -0.32
C ALA A 43 0.98 -4.55 -0.33
N ALA A 44 0.05 -5.49 -0.17
CA ALA A 44 -1.39 -5.23 -0.16
C ALA A 44 -1.85 -4.41 1.06
N VAL A 45 -1.23 -4.61 2.22
CA VAL A 45 -1.60 -3.94 3.48
C VAL A 45 -0.78 -2.69 3.79
N THR A 46 0.34 -2.44 3.10
CA THR A 46 1.19 -1.25 3.32
C THR A 46 1.13 -0.25 2.15
N GLY A 47 0.72 -0.70 0.96
CA GLY A 47 0.81 0.08 -0.27
C GLY A 47 2.23 0.41 -0.70
N ARG A 48 3.25 -0.17 -0.05
CA ARG A 48 4.67 0.04 -0.35
C ARG A 48 5.23 -1.08 -1.20
N ARG A 49 6.37 -0.82 -1.85
CA ARG A 49 7.08 -1.88 -2.57
C ARG A 49 7.72 -2.77 -1.52
N TYR A 50 7.47 -4.07 -1.56
CA TYR A 50 8.08 -5.03 -0.63
C TYR A 50 9.62 -4.91 -0.61
N THR A 51 10.25 -4.53 -1.73
CA THR A 51 11.69 -4.32 -1.80
C THR A 51 12.16 -3.26 -0.81
N GLU A 52 11.41 -2.16 -0.65
CA GLU A 52 11.74 -1.08 0.29
C GLU A 52 11.71 -1.56 1.75
N MET A 53 10.99 -2.65 2.04
CA MET A 53 10.82 -3.18 3.40
C MET A 53 11.77 -4.36 3.69
N VAL A 54 12.22 -5.06 2.65
CA VAL A 54 13.10 -6.23 2.76
C VAL A 54 14.57 -5.90 2.53
N SER A 55 14.90 -4.99 1.60
CA SER A 55 16.30 -4.80 1.17
C SER A 55 17.10 -3.91 2.11
N ASP A 56 16.48 -2.90 2.72
CA ASP A 56 17.19 -1.84 3.43
C ASP A 56 16.36 -1.32 4.61
N GLY A 57 16.91 -1.33 5.83
CA GLY A 57 16.34 -0.64 7.00
C GLY A 57 15.76 -1.52 8.11
N GLN A 58 15.68 -0.95 9.31
CA GLN A 58 15.01 -1.56 10.47
C GLN A 58 13.55 -1.11 10.51
N LEU A 59 12.67 -2.06 10.85
CA LEU A 59 11.25 -1.80 11.09
C LEU A 59 10.96 -2.06 12.57
N LYS A 60 10.23 -1.15 13.21
CA LYS A 60 9.81 -1.29 14.60
C LYS A 60 8.34 -0.92 14.74
N LEU A 61 7.71 -1.43 15.77
CA LEU A 61 6.36 -1.00 16.16
C LEU A 61 6.42 0.45 16.65
N SER A 62 5.40 1.23 16.31
CA SER A 62 5.12 2.50 16.99
C SER A 62 4.06 2.29 18.08
N ASP A 63 3.73 3.35 18.81
CA ASP A 63 2.65 3.32 19.81
C ASP A 63 1.26 3.14 19.19
N HIS A 64 1.10 3.41 17.89
CA HIS A 64 -0.18 3.24 17.19
C HIS A 64 -0.29 1.83 16.59
N PRO A 65 -1.40 1.10 16.80
CA PRO A 65 -1.53 -0.32 16.43
C PRO A 65 -1.44 -0.63 14.93
N HIS A 66 -1.48 0.40 14.08
CA HIS A 66 -1.39 0.30 12.62
C HIS A 66 -0.18 1.02 12.02
N LEU A 67 0.78 1.46 12.83
CA LEU A 67 1.99 2.11 12.32
C LEU A 67 3.24 1.30 12.63
N LEU A 68 4.07 1.15 11.62
CA LEU A 68 5.46 0.76 11.75
C LEU A 68 6.34 1.97 11.54
N VAL A 69 7.42 2.08 12.32
CA VAL A 69 8.48 3.05 12.08
C VAL A 69 9.55 2.38 11.25
N PHE A 70 9.82 2.94 10.09
CA PHE A 70 10.99 2.59 9.29
C PHE A 70 12.14 3.52 9.64
N SER A 71 13.33 2.95 9.83
CA SER A 71 14.59 3.69 9.95
C SER A 71 15.63 3.09 9.01
N GLY A 72 16.30 3.94 8.23
CA GLY A 72 17.41 3.54 7.36
C GLY A 72 18.61 2.96 8.13
N GLN A 73 19.66 2.56 7.42
CA GLN A 73 20.84 1.97 8.04
C GLN A 73 21.45 2.93 9.10
N PRO A 74 21.86 2.43 10.29
CA PRO A 74 22.42 3.25 11.37
C PRO A 74 23.70 4.03 11.02
N GLN A 75 24.31 3.78 9.87
CA GLN A 75 25.58 4.38 9.43
C GLN A 75 25.42 5.70 8.65
N GLN A 76 24.19 6.17 8.40
CA GLN A 76 23.99 7.51 7.82
C GLN A 76 23.72 8.53 8.94
N GLU A 77 24.38 9.68 8.88
CA GLU A 77 24.38 10.75 9.90
C GLU A 77 23.00 11.41 10.13
N SER A 78 21.97 10.99 9.39
CA SER A 78 20.57 11.35 9.61
C SER A 78 19.69 10.28 8.96
N PRO A 79 19.41 9.13 9.60
CA PRO A 79 18.51 8.15 9.02
C PRO A 79 17.12 8.79 9.01
N ALA A 80 16.64 9.16 7.83
CA ALA A 80 15.28 9.63 7.64
C ALA A 80 14.34 8.51 8.12
N SER A 81 13.79 8.68 9.33
CA SER A 81 12.77 7.79 9.84
C SER A 81 11.41 8.26 9.35
N PHE A 82 10.54 7.33 9.01
CA PHE A 82 9.19 7.65 8.58
C PHE A 82 8.22 6.54 8.97
N ASP A 83 6.95 6.94 9.10
CA ASP A 83 5.90 6.02 9.44
C ASP A 83 5.36 5.28 8.20
N ILE A 84 5.06 4.00 8.40
CA ILE A 84 4.39 3.13 7.47
C ILE A 84 3.03 2.79 8.07
N LEU A 85 1.98 3.38 7.50
CA LEU A 85 0.61 3.01 7.80
C LEU A 85 0.29 1.63 7.22
N THR A 86 -0.38 0.80 8.01
CA THR A 86 -0.76 -0.57 7.68
C THR A 86 -2.26 -0.78 7.81
N LEU A 87 -2.87 -1.57 6.92
CA LEU A 87 -4.31 -1.87 6.96
C LEU A 87 -4.67 -2.96 7.97
N SER A 88 -3.73 -3.89 8.20
CA SER A 88 -3.74 -4.90 9.27
C SER A 88 -2.96 -4.40 10.49
N PRO A 89 -3.10 -5.01 11.68
CA PRO A 89 -2.28 -4.66 12.83
C PRO A 89 -0.78 -4.68 12.51
N ALA A 90 -0.04 -3.67 12.95
CA ALA A 90 1.38 -3.49 12.65
C ALA A 90 2.22 -4.69 13.14
N VAL A 91 1.82 -5.32 14.24
CA VAL A 91 2.45 -6.54 14.77
C VAL A 91 2.39 -7.71 13.78
N ASP A 92 1.26 -7.91 13.12
CA ASP A 92 1.09 -8.99 12.14
C ASP A 92 1.93 -8.71 10.88
N VAL A 93 1.98 -7.44 10.46
CA VAL A 93 2.77 -7.03 9.30
C VAL A 93 4.27 -7.16 9.57
N LEU A 94 4.72 -6.81 10.77
CA LEU A 94 6.12 -6.97 11.17
C LEU A 94 6.52 -8.45 11.20
N ALA A 95 5.68 -9.31 11.80
CA ALA A 95 5.93 -10.76 11.83
C ALA A 95 6.03 -11.36 10.41
N ALA A 96 5.13 -10.97 9.51
CA ALA A 96 5.18 -11.43 8.11
C ALA A 96 6.43 -10.94 7.36
N LEU A 97 6.90 -9.72 7.66
CA LEU A 97 8.13 -9.17 7.10
C LEU A 97 9.38 -9.89 7.60
N ASP A 98 9.44 -10.19 8.90
CA ASP A 98 10.54 -10.95 9.47
C ASP A 98 10.57 -12.38 8.91
N GLN A 99 9.41 -13.04 8.83
CA GLN A 99 9.30 -14.34 8.17
C GLN A 99 9.74 -14.28 6.70
N LEU A 100 9.36 -13.23 5.95
CA LEU A 100 9.78 -13.06 4.57
C LEU A 100 11.31 -12.89 4.46
N ARG A 101 11.94 -12.13 5.37
CA ARG A 101 13.40 -11.94 5.39
C ARG A 101 14.15 -13.25 5.62
N GLU A 102 13.57 -14.18 6.37
CA GLU A 102 14.14 -15.50 6.64
C GLU A 102 13.99 -16.49 5.47
N THR A 103 13.17 -16.19 4.46
CA THR A 103 13.06 -17.05 3.27
C THR A 103 14.31 -16.96 2.38
N PRO A 104 14.62 -18.00 1.58
CA PRO A 104 15.71 -17.95 0.60
C PRO A 104 15.61 -16.75 -0.35
N GLU A 105 14.39 -16.41 -0.74
CA GLU A 105 14.12 -15.24 -1.55
C GLU A 105 14.42 -13.94 -0.81
N GLY A 106 13.97 -13.79 0.44
CA GLY A 106 14.21 -12.62 1.28
C GLY A 106 15.70 -12.36 1.54
N MET A 107 16.41 -13.38 2.04
CA MET A 107 17.87 -13.32 2.22
C MET A 107 18.59 -13.01 0.89
N GLY A 108 18.05 -13.53 -0.22
CA GLY A 108 18.54 -13.26 -1.56
C GLY A 108 18.38 -11.81 -2.04
N LEU A 109 17.74 -10.93 -1.28
CA LEU A 109 17.49 -9.51 -1.60
C LEU A 109 18.17 -8.53 -0.65
N GLU A 110 18.70 -8.98 0.49
CA GLU A 110 19.29 -8.12 1.51
C GLU A 110 20.46 -7.28 0.95
N GLY A 111 20.44 -5.97 1.21
CA GLY A 111 21.45 -5.01 0.75
C GLY A 111 21.51 -4.82 -0.78
N LYS A 112 20.54 -5.35 -1.54
CA LYS A 112 20.52 -5.26 -3.01
C LYS A 112 19.65 -4.10 -3.47
N SER A 113 20.25 -3.24 -4.30
CA SER A 113 19.50 -2.15 -4.94
C SER A 113 18.38 -2.68 -5.86
N SER A 114 17.38 -1.83 -6.09
CA SER A 114 16.25 -2.08 -6.99
C SER A 114 16.62 -2.48 -8.43
N LYS A 115 17.86 -2.15 -8.87
CA LYS A 115 18.37 -2.48 -10.21
C LYS A 115 18.97 -3.88 -10.28
N HIS A 116 19.23 -4.54 -9.16
CA HIS A 116 19.87 -5.85 -9.10
C HIS A 116 19.01 -6.92 -9.80
N PRO A 117 19.60 -7.84 -10.59
CA PRO A 117 18.86 -8.87 -11.34
C PRO A 117 17.90 -9.71 -10.47
N ASN A 118 18.35 -10.16 -9.29
CA ASN A 118 17.50 -10.90 -8.34
C ASN A 118 16.26 -10.11 -7.92
N VAL A 119 16.42 -8.81 -7.60
CA VAL A 119 15.32 -7.92 -7.24
C VAL A 119 14.35 -7.78 -8.41
N LYS A 120 14.83 -7.60 -9.64
CA LYS A 120 13.99 -7.54 -10.85
C LYS A 120 13.23 -8.86 -11.10
N ARG A 121 13.90 -10.01 -10.97
CA ARG A 121 13.30 -11.34 -11.16
C ARG A 121 12.20 -11.59 -10.15
N PHE A 122 12.46 -11.27 -8.88
CA PHE A 122 11.50 -11.42 -7.80
C PHE A 122 10.31 -10.47 -7.97
N ASN A 123 10.53 -9.21 -8.41
CA ASN A 123 9.45 -8.28 -8.77
C ASN A 123 8.55 -8.81 -9.89
N ALA A 124 9.15 -9.43 -10.92
CA ALA A 124 8.39 -10.06 -12.00
C ALA A 124 7.59 -11.27 -11.49
N TRP A 125 8.16 -12.06 -10.57
CA TRP A 125 7.46 -13.17 -9.93
C TRP A 125 6.26 -12.69 -9.11
N ILE A 126 6.44 -11.62 -8.33
CA ILE A 126 5.37 -10.99 -7.55
C ILE A 126 4.27 -10.45 -8.45
N ASN A 127 4.57 -9.69 -9.50
CA ASN A 127 3.51 -9.21 -10.40
C ASN A 127 2.71 -10.35 -11.06
N ARG A 128 3.36 -11.48 -11.39
CA ARG A 128 2.63 -12.68 -11.84
C ARG A 128 1.75 -13.26 -10.73
N GLY A 129 2.25 -13.33 -9.50
CA GLY A 129 1.51 -13.76 -8.33
C GLY A 129 0.30 -12.87 -8.03
N VAL A 130 0.47 -11.55 -8.01
CA VAL A 130 -0.61 -10.57 -7.84
C VAL A 130 -1.71 -10.79 -8.87
N HIS A 131 -1.35 -10.90 -10.14
CA HIS A 131 -2.35 -11.15 -11.17
C HIS A 131 -3.05 -12.51 -10.98
N ARG A 132 -2.31 -13.55 -10.60
CA ARG A 132 -2.86 -14.90 -10.36
C ARG A 132 -3.83 -14.94 -9.18
N LEU A 133 -3.42 -14.38 -8.03
CA LEU A 133 -4.13 -14.50 -6.76
C LEU A 133 -5.24 -13.46 -6.59
N LEU A 134 -5.04 -12.25 -7.11
CA LEU A 134 -5.97 -11.13 -6.89
C LEU A 134 -6.68 -10.69 -8.18
N GLY A 135 -6.00 -10.81 -9.33
CA GLY A 135 -6.57 -10.39 -10.62
C GLY A 135 -7.53 -11.41 -11.23
N ARG A 136 -7.09 -12.67 -11.35
CA ARG A 136 -7.88 -13.75 -11.97
C ARG A 136 -9.09 -14.18 -11.13
N THR A 137 -9.00 -14.02 -9.82
CA THR A 137 -10.08 -14.29 -8.87
C THR A 137 -11.14 -13.19 -8.87
N GLY A 138 -10.88 -12.04 -9.52
CA GLY A 138 -11.80 -10.92 -9.59
C GLY A 138 -11.81 -10.02 -8.33
N ILE A 139 -10.99 -10.35 -7.32
CA ILE A 139 -10.87 -9.54 -6.08
C ILE A 139 -10.43 -8.12 -6.42
N ILE A 140 -9.45 -7.99 -7.33
CA ILE A 140 -9.07 -6.71 -7.93
C ILE A 140 -9.41 -6.75 -9.41
N PRO A 141 -10.37 -5.93 -9.86
CA PRO A 141 -10.72 -5.89 -11.27
C PRO A 141 -9.59 -5.29 -12.10
N VAL A 142 -9.37 -5.90 -13.27
CA VAL A 142 -8.45 -5.37 -14.29
C VAL A 142 -9.05 -4.09 -14.88
N LEU A 143 -8.26 -3.02 -14.90
CA LEU A 143 -8.69 -1.74 -15.47
C LEU A 143 -8.65 -1.77 -16.99
N ALA A 144 -9.47 -0.93 -17.61
CA ALA A 144 -9.45 -0.75 -19.07
C ALA A 144 -8.04 -0.36 -19.54
N GLY A 145 -7.59 -0.96 -20.64
CA GLY A 145 -6.23 -0.77 -21.18
C GLY A 145 -5.12 -1.54 -20.46
N SER A 146 -5.43 -2.25 -19.36
CA SER A 146 -4.49 -3.17 -18.70
C SER A 146 -4.85 -4.62 -19.02
N LYS A 147 -3.83 -5.49 -19.14
CA LYS A 147 -4.04 -6.94 -19.31
C LYS A 147 -3.98 -7.72 -18.00
N THR A 148 -3.34 -7.14 -16.97
CA THR A 148 -3.05 -7.79 -15.70
C THR A 148 -3.22 -6.83 -14.53
N VAL A 149 -3.30 -7.39 -13.32
CA VAL A 149 -3.19 -6.64 -12.06
C VAL A 149 -1.73 -6.69 -11.62
N SER A 150 -1.17 -5.54 -11.25
CA SER A 150 0.22 -5.38 -10.81
C SER A 150 0.29 -4.84 -9.39
N MET A 151 1.50 -4.80 -8.80
CA MET A 151 1.71 -4.18 -7.48
C MET A 151 1.25 -2.71 -7.43
N GLN A 152 1.30 -1.99 -8.55
CA GLN A 152 0.79 -0.62 -8.62
C GLN A 152 -0.71 -0.57 -8.28
N ARG A 153 -1.48 -1.58 -8.70
CA ARG A 153 -2.91 -1.67 -8.39
C ARG A 153 -3.15 -1.97 -6.91
N LEU A 154 -2.28 -2.75 -6.26
CA LEU A 154 -2.33 -2.93 -4.80
C LEU A 154 -2.17 -1.60 -4.07
N ARG A 155 -1.21 -0.78 -4.50
CA ARG A 155 -1.00 0.56 -3.91
C ARG A 155 -2.21 1.48 -4.08
N GLU A 156 -2.90 1.40 -5.21
CA GLU A 156 -4.13 2.17 -5.46
C GLU A 156 -5.30 1.68 -4.61
N VAL A 157 -5.49 0.37 -4.49
CA VAL A 157 -6.52 -0.21 -3.61
C VAL A 157 -6.21 0.12 -2.15
N TYR A 158 -4.96 -0.03 -1.72
CA TYR A 158 -4.49 0.39 -0.40
C TYR A 158 -4.85 1.84 -0.12
N GLY A 159 -4.59 2.76 -1.05
CA GLY A 159 -4.89 4.19 -0.87
C GLY A 159 -6.38 4.44 -0.59
N ALA A 160 -7.26 3.77 -1.33
CA ALA A 160 -8.70 3.86 -1.10
C ALA A 160 -9.11 3.33 0.28
N ILE A 161 -8.52 2.22 0.73
CA ILE A 161 -8.83 1.62 2.04
C ILE A 161 -8.25 2.46 3.18
N ALA A 162 -7.02 2.97 3.04
CA ALA A 162 -6.40 3.83 4.03
C ALA A 162 -7.20 5.12 4.26
N ILE A 163 -7.74 5.72 3.19
CA ILE A 163 -8.66 6.86 3.30
C ILE A 163 -9.92 6.45 4.08
N HIS A 164 -10.53 5.34 3.71
CA HIS A 164 -11.75 4.86 4.35
C HIS A 164 -11.54 4.61 5.85
N TYR A 165 -10.45 3.94 6.22
CA TYR A 165 -10.15 3.57 7.60
C TYR A 165 -9.61 4.72 8.45
N PHE A 166 -8.69 5.52 7.93
CA PHE A 166 -7.84 6.35 8.78
C PHE A 166 -7.86 7.84 8.45
N CYS A 167 -8.25 8.26 7.23
CA CYS A 167 -8.26 9.68 6.88
C CYS A 167 -9.38 10.42 7.65
N PRO A 168 -9.05 11.39 8.52
CA PRO A 168 -10.05 12.22 9.19
C PRO A 168 -10.92 13.00 8.20
N LYS A 169 -12.17 13.27 8.57
CA LYS A 169 -13.14 13.99 7.72
C LYS A 169 -12.70 15.42 7.38
N ASN A 170 -11.92 16.04 8.24
CA ASN A 170 -11.38 17.41 8.08
C ASN A 170 -10.06 17.45 7.30
N GLN A 171 -9.45 16.31 6.96
CA GLN A 171 -8.21 16.24 6.20
C GLN A 171 -8.45 16.02 4.70
N ARG A 172 -7.55 16.56 3.89
CA ARG A 172 -7.53 16.36 2.43
C ARG A 172 -6.90 15.00 2.11
N GLU A 173 -7.62 14.15 1.39
CA GLU A 173 -7.23 12.77 1.07
C GLU A 173 -5.87 12.65 0.39
N HIS A 174 -5.55 13.56 -0.54
CA HIS A 174 -4.26 13.56 -1.24
C HIS A 174 -3.09 13.85 -0.29
N LEU A 175 -3.24 14.82 0.62
CA LEU A 175 -2.20 15.11 1.60
C LEU A 175 -2.01 13.96 2.58
N PHE A 176 -3.13 13.39 3.04
CA PHE A 176 -3.13 12.21 3.90
C PHE A 176 -2.32 11.06 3.27
N LEU A 177 -2.60 10.72 2.01
CA LEU A 177 -1.87 9.63 1.34
C LEU A 177 -0.44 9.98 0.99
N GLN A 178 -0.12 11.25 0.66
CA GLN A 178 1.26 11.67 0.41
C GLN A 178 2.16 11.41 1.63
N CYS A 179 1.65 11.67 2.85
CA CYS A 179 2.37 11.41 4.10
C CYS A 179 2.77 9.94 4.24
N TYR A 180 1.84 9.00 4.00
CA TYR A 180 2.08 7.58 4.30
C TYR A 180 2.58 6.74 3.11
N LEU A 181 2.40 7.21 1.88
CA LEU A 181 2.91 6.54 0.68
C LEU A 181 4.37 6.91 0.37
N GLY A 182 5.02 7.78 1.15
CA GLY A 182 6.43 8.14 0.98
C GLY A 182 6.69 9.12 -0.16
N HIS A 183 5.69 9.92 -0.56
CA HIS A 183 5.88 11.00 -1.54
C HIS A 183 6.46 12.28 -0.91
N VAL A 184 6.58 12.32 0.42
CA VAL A 184 7.13 13.44 1.19
C VAL A 184 8.47 13.01 1.79
N LEU A 185 9.47 12.79 0.94
CA LEU A 185 10.87 12.83 1.40
C LEU A 185 11.48 14.22 1.27
N ASP A 186 10.77 15.15 0.63
CA ASP A 186 11.21 16.52 0.48
C ASP A 186 10.16 17.48 1.06
N ARG A 187 10.25 17.72 2.37
CA ARG A 187 9.58 18.90 2.97
C ARG A 187 10.19 20.23 2.48
N ASP A 188 11.29 20.17 1.74
CA ASP A 188 12.01 21.33 1.19
C ASP A 188 11.97 21.47 -0.35
N ILE A 189 11.28 20.61 -1.11
CA ILE A 189 11.19 20.79 -2.57
C ILE A 189 9.94 21.54 -2.99
N ALA A 190 10.16 22.83 -3.18
CA ALA A 190 9.50 23.78 -4.08
C ALA A 190 7.99 24.02 -3.89
N PRO A 191 7.53 25.29 -3.83
CA PRO A 191 6.10 25.65 -3.80
C PRO A 191 5.30 25.20 -5.04
N ASN A 192 5.95 24.54 -6.00
CA ASN A 192 5.43 24.10 -7.28
C ASN A 192 5.60 22.60 -7.55
N ALA A 193 5.95 21.78 -6.54
CA ALA A 193 5.93 20.32 -6.69
C ALA A 193 4.52 19.92 -7.16
N LYS A 194 4.43 19.38 -8.38
CA LYS A 194 3.15 19.03 -9.01
C LYS A 194 2.41 18.10 -8.06
N ILE A 195 1.35 18.64 -7.44
CA ILE A 195 0.34 17.88 -6.72
C ILE A 195 -0.05 16.75 -7.67
N THR A 196 0.39 15.54 -7.37
CA THR A 196 -0.01 14.39 -8.16
C THR A 196 -1.48 14.19 -7.79
N ASP A 197 -2.38 14.59 -8.68
CA ASP A 197 -3.79 14.27 -8.56
C ASP A 197 -3.88 12.74 -8.46
N PHE A 198 -4.10 12.22 -7.25
CA PHE A 198 -4.32 10.79 -7.03
C PHE A 198 -5.72 10.45 -7.55
N ASP A 199 -5.82 10.24 -8.86
CA ASP A 199 -7.01 9.66 -9.47
C ASP A 199 -7.04 8.17 -9.11
N PHE A 200 -7.76 7.80 -8.04
CA PHE A 200 -7.97 6.39 -7.68
C PHE A 200 -8.94 5.74 -8.67
N PRO A 201 -8.52 4.70 -9.41
CA PRO A 201 -9.40 4.03 -10.36
C PRO A 201 -10.35 3.03 -9.68
N TYR A 202 -10.24 2.86 -8.36
CA TYR A 202 -11.02 1.90 -7.58
C TYR A 202 -11.97 2.61 -6.60
N SER A 203 -13.20 2.11 -6.52
CA SER A 203 -14.16 2.47 -5.46
C SER A 203 -14.38 1.29 -4.53
N LEU A 204 -14.41 1.53 -3.22
CA LEU A 204 -14.70 0.48 -2.26
C LEU A 204 -16.20 0.24 -2.17
N VAL A 205 -16.57 -1.04 -2.12
CA VAL A 205 -17.94 -1.49 -1.86
C VAL A 205 -17.94 -2.49 -0.72
N ARG A 206 -19.10 -2.64 -0.07
CA ARG A 206 -19.43 -3.74 0.82
C ARG A 206 -20.85 -4.18 0.51
N VAL A 207 -21.04 -5.44 0.14
CA VAL A 207 -22.38 -5.97 -0.23
C VAL A 207 -23.05 -5.06 -1.28
N ASN A 208 -22.33 -4.76 -2.36
CA ASN A 208 -22.74 -3.87 -3.47
C ASN A 208 -23.06 -2.40 -3.10
N LYS A 209 -22.82 -1.98 -1.85
CA LYS A 209 -22.99 -0.58 -1.44
C LYS A 209 -21.65 0.12 -1.41
N ARG A 210 -21.56 1.27 -2.10
CA ARG A 210 -20.35 2.09 -2.12
C ARG A 210 -20.05 2.66 -0.74
N LEU A 211 -18.80 2.51 -0.32
CA LEU A 211 -18.29 3.10 0.91
C LEU A 211 -17.79 4.53 0.64
N GLN A 212 -18.33 5.50 1.39
CA GLN A 212 -17.97 6.92 1.29
C GLN A 212 -17.50 7.51 2.62
N ALA A 213 -17.71 6.80 3.73
CA ALA A 213 -17.22 7.21 5.03
C ALA A 213 -15.69 7.23 5.04
N ARG A 214 -15.11 8.11 5.85
CA ARG A 214 -13.67 8.27 6.03
C ARG A 214 -13.34 8.24 7.52
N GLY A 215 -12.17 7.72 7.86
CA GLY A 215 -11.69 7.62 9.24
C GLY A 215 -12.52 6.68 10.10
N VAL A 216 -13.12 5.62 9.52
CA VAL A 216 -14.05 4.75 10.28
C VAL A 216 -13.36 3.99 11.43
N LYS A 217 -12.04 3.78 11.37
CA LYS A 217 -11.26 3.14 12.45
C LYS A 217 -10.68 4.14 13.46
N VAL A 218 -10.65 5.44 13.16
CA VAL A 218 -10.03 6.47 14.04
C VAL A 218 -10.63 6.46 15.44
N SER A 219 -11.95 6.26 15.57
CA SER A 219 -12.61 6.22 16.88
C SER A 219 -12.17 5.04 17.75
N SER A 220 -11.78 3.92 17.15
CA SER A 220 -11.36 2.70 17.87
C SER A 220 -9.85 2.59 18.04
N THR A 221 -9.06 3.18 17.13
CA THR A 221 -7.59 3.04 17.13
C THR A 221 -6.86 4.30 17.60
N GLY A 222 -7.59 5.40 17.80
CA GLY A 222 -7.00 6.72 17.97
C GLY A 222 -6.67 7.39 16.63
N PRO A 223 -6.37 8.70 16.64
CA PRO A 223 -5.86 9.39 15.47
C PRO A 223 -4.44 8.93 15.14
N LEU A 224 -4.10 9.00 13.86
CA LEU A 224 -2.70 8.91 13.44
C LEU A 224 -1.96 10.20 13.84
N PRO A 225 -0.67 10.11 14.22
CA PRO A 225 0.18 11.25 14.57
C PRO A 225 0.40 12.21 13.39
#